data_AF-A0A6L6XKI7-F1
#
_entry.id   AF-A0A6L6XKI7-F1
#
_cell.length_a   1.000
_cell.length_b   1.000
_cell.length_c   1.000
_cell.angle_alpha   90.00
_cell.angle_beta   90.00
_cell.angle_gamma   90.00
#
_symmetry.space_group_name_H-M   'P 1'
#
loop_
_entity.id
_entity.type
_entity.pdbx_description
1 polymer ?
#
loop_
_entity_poly.entity_id
_entity_poly.type
_entity_poly.pdbx_seq_one_letter_code
_entity_poly.pdbx_strand_id
1 'polypeptide(L)'
;MSNYKFYELDCGVKAKENKEYGCEICRGLVDAEYSIAIKAEHEPTFEEAEEFIKDDLKRLGYDGVYGITPITEYEVHQFFDDSNIDNWKVMKR
;
A
#
# COMPACT_ATOMS: atom_id res chain seq x y z
N MET A 1 13.50 -20.11 6.30
CA MET A 1 13.43 -19.02 5.33
C MET A 1 11.99 -18.54 5.32
N SER A 2 11.75 -17.32 5.77
CA SER A 2 10.40 -16.73 5.71
C SER A 2 10.06 -16.52 4.23
N ASN A 3 9.02 -17.18 3.75
CA ASN A 3 8.62 -17.14 2.35
C ASN A 3 7.67 -15.94 2.13
N TYR A 4 8.23 -14.73 2.11
CA TYR A 4 7.47 -13.51 1.85
C TYR A 4 7.76 -12.96 0.45
N LYS A 5 6.82 -12.19 -0.08
CA LYS A 5 6.96 -11.34 -1.27
C LYS A 5 6.75 -9.89 -0.88
N PHE A 6 7.12 -8.98 -1.78
CA PHE A 6 6.87 -7.56 -1.62
C PHE A 6 5.64 -7.12 -2.40
N TYR A 7 4.90 -6.18 -1.83
CA TYR A 7 3.73 -5.58 -2.44
C TYR A 7 3.77 -4.07 -2.24
N GLU A 8 3.49 -3.32 -3.30
CA GLU A 8 3.15 -1.91 -3.25
C GLU A 8 1.67 -1.75 -2.94
N LEU A 9 1.35 -0.92 -1.95
CA LEU A 9 0.00 -0.55 -1.57
C LEU A 9 -0.25 0.90 -1.97
N ASP A 10 -1.12 1.13 -2.95
CA ASP A 10 -1.54 2.48 -3.35
C ASP A 10 -2.58 2.99 -2.35
N CYS A 11 -2.23 3.98 -1.57
CA CYS A 11 -3.06 4.58 -0.53
C CYS A 11 -3.70 5.86 -1.06
N GLY A 12 -4.97 6.08 -0.72
CA GLY A 12 -5.72 7.24 -1.23
C GLY A 12 -6.84 7.70 -0.32
N VAL A 13 -7.50 8.76 -0.72
CA VAL A 13 -8.68 9.32 -0.05
C VAL A 13 -9.90 9.09 -0.95
N LYS A 14 -11.05 8.73 -0.37
CA LYS A 14 -12.31 8.72 -1.12
C LYS A 14 -12.61 10.15 -1.53
N ALA A 15 -12.60 10.41 -2.83
CA ALA A 15 -13.08 11.67 -3.34
C ALA A 15 -14.55 11.85 -2.96
N LYS A 16 -14.81 13.07 -2.55
CA LYS A 16 -16.17 13.56 -2.32
C LYS A 16 -16.71 13.96 -3.69
N GLU A 17 -18.02 13.86 -3.90
CA GLU A 17 -18.72 14.05 -5.19
C GLU A 17 -18.45 15.38 -5.95
N ASN A 18 -17.52 16.23 -5.51
CA ASN A 18 -17.29 17.60 -5.98
C ASN A 18 -15.83 17.96 -6.35
N LYS A 19 -14.94 17.00 -6.69
CA LYS A 19 -13.59 17.36 -7.19
C LYS A 19 -13.40 16.98 -8.67
N GLU A 20 -13.15 18.02 -9.46
CA GLU A 20 -13.13 18.05 -10.93
C GLU A 20 -11.83 17.49 -11.57
N TYR A 21 -10.95 16.91 -10.77
CA TYR A 21 -9.64 16.43 -11.24
C TYR A 21 -9.33 15.09 -10.62
N GLY A 22 -9.16 14.05 -11.41
CA GLY A 22 -8.53 12.81 -10.95
C GLY A 22 -8.51 11.67 -11.96
N CYS A 23 -7.49 10.82 -11.79
CA CYS A 23 -7.26 9.59 -12.55
C CYS A 23 -8.07 8.43 -11.96
N GLU A 24 -8.71 7.62 -12.80
CA GLU A 24 -9.36 6.38 -12.37
C GLU A 24 -8.31 5.33 -11.99
N ILE A 25 -8.25 4.94 -10.71
CA ILE A 25 -7.62 3.68 -10.29
C ILE A 25 -8.69 2.81 -9.61
N CYS A 26 -8.52 1.48 -9.74
CA CYS A 26 -9.43 0.33 -9.66
C CYS A 26 -10.57 0.26 -8.61
N ARG A 27 -10.81 1.27 -7.79
CA ARG A 27 -11.91 1.30 -6.82
C ARG A 27 -12.72 2.60 -6.76
N GLY A 28 -12.49 3.50 -7.71
CA GLY A 28 -13.16 4.79 -7.74
C GLY A 28 -12.67 5.61 -6.54
N LEU A 29 -11.64 6.41 -6.77
CA LEU A 29 -11.55 7.83 -6.39
C LEU A 29 -10.08 8.31 -6.40
N VAL A 30 -9.99 9.64 -6.49
CA VAL A 30 -8.88 10.50 -6.88
C VAL A 30 -7.79 10.63 -5.83
N ASP A 31 -6.54 10.71 -6.31
CA ASP A 31 -5.30 11.01 -5.57
C ASP A 31 -4.77 9.83 -4.74
N ALA A 32 -4.26 8.80 -5.44
CA ALA A 32 -3.23 7.92 -4.87
C ALA A 32 -1.94 8.73 -4.74
N GLU A 33 -1.83 9.52 -3.68
CA GLU A 33 -0.68 10.41 -3.43
C GLU A 33 0.50 9.69 -2.80
N TYR A 34 0.30 8.45 -2.36
CA TYR A 34 1.28 7.73 -1.57
C TYR A 34 1.18 6.23 -1.76
N SER A 35 2.34 5.59 -1.92
CA SER A 35 2.46 4.15 -1.91
C SER A 35 3.41 3.66 -0.81
N ILE A 36 3.08 2.51 -0.22
CA ILE A 36 3.92 1.83 0.78
C ILE A 36 4.30 0.45 0.25
N ALA A 37 5.57 0.09 0.37
CA ALA A 37 6.01 -1.28 0.19
C ALA A 37 5.87 -2.09 1.49
N ILE A 38 5.29 -3.29 1.41
CA ILE A 38 5.16 -4.23 2.55
C ILE A 38 5.74 -5.60 2.23
N LYS A 39 6.06 -6.38 3.27
CA LYS A 39 6.34 -7.83 3.17
C LYS A 39 5.08 -8.61 3.51
N ALA A 40 4.71 -9.61 2.70
CA ALA A 40 3.58 -10.50 2.98
C ALA A 40 3.86 -11.95 2.58
N GLU A 41 3.34 -12.91 3.35
CA GLU A 41 3.44 -14.35 3.06
C GLU A 41 2.47 -14.83 1.96
N HIS A 42 1.48 -14.00 1.62
CA HIS A 42 0.48 -14.23 0.57
C HIS A 42 0.10 -12.92 -0.11
N GLU A 43 -0.64 -13.00 -1.23
CA GLU A 43 -1.21 -11.82 -1.87
C GLU A 43 -2.31 -11.22 -0.98
N PRO A 44 -2.12 -9.99 -0.48
CA PRO A 44 -3.08 -9.37 0.43
C PRO A 44 -4.43 -9.12 -0.25
N THR A 45 -5.50 -9.29 0.52
CA THR A 45 -6.75 -8.59 0.22
C THR A 45 -6.64 -7.13 0.66
N PHE A 46 -7.52 -6.27 0.14
CA PHE A 46 -7.59 -4.88 0.58
C PHE A 46 -7.86 -4.73 2.08
N GLU A 47 -8.73 -5.57 2.64
CA GLU A 47 -9.07 -5.54 4.07
C GLU A 47 -7.86 -5.91 4.95
N GLU A 48 -7.10 -6.94 4.54
CA GLU A 48 -5.85 -7.32 5.23
C GLU A 48 -4.80 -6.21 5.15
N ALA A 49 -4.61 -5.63 3.96
CA ALA A 49 -3.68 -4.54 3.75
C ALA A 49 -4.05 -3.32 4.60
N GLU A 50 -5.31 -2.89 4.57
CA GLU A 50 -5.81 -1.76 5.35
C GLU A 50 -5.66 -1.96 6.86
N GLU A 51 -5.93 -3.16 7.39
CA GLU A 51 -5.73 -3.44 8.81
C GLU A 51 -4.24 -3.48 9.17
N PHE A 52 -3.39 -4.01 8.28
CA PHE A 52 -1.93 -4.09 8.49
C PHE A 52 -1.26 -2.71 8.55
N ILE A 53 -1.69 -1.77 7.69
CA ILE A 53 -1.15 -0.40 7.63
C ILE A 53 -2.07 0.67 8.24
N LYS A 54 -3.03 0.26 9.08
CA LYS A 54 -4.09 1.14 9.63
C LYS A 54 -3.56 2.37 10.35
N ASP A 55 -2.48 2.21 11.11
CA ASP A 55 -1.85 3.31 11.84
C ASP A 55 -1.19 4.30 10.87
N ASP A 56 -0.60 3.81 9.78
CA ASP A 56 -0.01 4.64 8.72
C ASP A 56 -1.10 5.40 7.94
N LEU A 57 -2.18 4.72 7.56
CA LEU A 57 -3.34 5.35 6.91
C LEU A 57 -3.89 6.48 7.79
N LYS A 58 -4.12 6.24 9.08
CA LYS A 58 -4.61 7.25 10.02
C LYS A 58 -3.64 8.40 10.21
N ARG A 59 -2.33 8.11 10.30
CA ARG A 59 -1.28 9.11 10.49
C ARG A 59 -1.14 10.04 9.29
N LEU A 60 -1.32 9.51 8.08
CA LEU A 60 -1.12 10.23 6.83
C LEU A 60 -2.43 10.81 6.26
N GLY A 61 -3.59 10.42 6.80
CA GLY A 61 -4.90 10.95 6.40
C GLY A 61 -5.51 10.25 5.18
N TYR A 62 -5.13 8.99 4.93
CA TYR A 62 -5.70 8.16 3.87
C TYR A 62 -6.88 7.35 4.37
N ASP A 63 -7.87 7.14 3.49
CA ASP A 63 -9.11 6.43 3.80
C ASP A 63 -8.99 4.91 3.60
N GLY A 64 -8.00 4.45 2.83
CA GLY A 64 -7.81 3.04 2.54
C GLY A 64 -6.79 2.74 1.44
N VAL A 65 -6.76 1.48 1.02
CA VAL A 65 -5.90 0.95 -0.04
C VAL A 65 -6.73 0.73 -1.31
N TYR A 66 -6.23 1.24 -2.44
CA TYR A 66 -6.92 1.25 -3.73
C TYR A 66 -6.19 0.45 -4.82
N GLY A 67 -4.92 0.14 -4.59
CA GLY A 67 -4.10 -0.71 -5.45
C GLY A 67 -3.21 -1.61 -4.63
N ILE A 68 -3.01 -2.84 -5.11
CA ILE A 68 -2.09 -3.82 -4.54
C ILE A 68 -1.33 -4.39 -5.74
N THR A 69 -0.04 -4.06 -5.83
CA THR A 69 0.80 -4.48 -6.94
C THR A 69 1.95 -5.32 -6.41
N PRO A 70 2.15 -6.57 -6.88
CA PRO A 70 3.34 -7.32 -6.51
C PRO A 70 4.57 -6.64 -7.12
N ILE A 71 5.60 -6.42 -6.29
CA ILE A 71 6.87 -5.80 -6.70
C ILE A 71 8.05 -6.70 -6.33
N THR A 72 9.16 -6.51 -7.03
CA THR A 72 10.42 -7.19 -6.76
C THR A 72 11.20 -6.49 -5.64
N GLU A 73 12.10 -7.21 -4.98
CA GLU A 73 13.03 -6.62 -4.01
C GLU A 73 13.88 -5.51 -4.63
N TYR A 74 14.27 -5.65 -5.90
CA TYR A 74 14.95 -4.60 -6.65
C TYR A 74 14.12 -3.31 -6.72
N GLU A 75 12.82 -3.42 -7.04
CA GLU A 75 11.92 -2.25 -7.08
C GLU A 75 11.76 -1.61 -5.69
N VAL A 76 11.73 -2.40 -4.62
CA VAL A 76 11.71 -1.86 -3.25
C VAL A 76 12.93 -0.97 -3.00
N HIS A 77 14.13 -1.48 -3.29
CA HIS A 77 15.39 -0.75 -3.11
C HIS A 77 15.54 0.49 -4.02
N GLN A 78 14.78 0.59 -5.12
CA GLN A 78 14.85 1.73 -6.04
C GLN A 78 13.84 2.83 -5.71
N PHE A 79 12.65 2.47 -5.25
CA PHE A 79 11.52 3.40 -5.17
C PHE A 79 11.04 3.70 -3.74
N PHE A 80 11.46 2.93 -2.74
CA PHE A 80 11.00 3.05 -1.36
C PHE A 80 12.15 3.27 -0.37
N ASP A 81 11.85 3.85 0.80
CA ASP A 81 12.82 3.92 1.90
C ASP A 81 12.97 2.55 2.54
N ASP A 82 14.06 1.87 2.19
CA ASP A 82 14.40 0.49 2.54
C ASP A 82 15.47 0.40 3.65
N SER A 83 15.80 1.52 4.30
CA SER A 83 16.95 1.63 5.21
C SER A 83 16.97 0.61 6.37
N ASN A 84 15.82 0.04 6.72
CA ASN A 84 15.67 -1.01 7.72
C ASN A 84 14.88 -2.24 7.23
N ILE A 85 14.91 -2.52 5.93
CA ILE A 85 14.09 -3.55 5.26
C ILE A 85 14.11 -4.92 5.97
N ASP A 86 15.25 -5.34 6.51
CA ASP A 86 15.39 -6.61 7.25
C ASP A 86 14.49 -6.70 8.49
N ASN A 87 14.14 -5.55 9.09
CA ASN A 87 13.31 -5.46 10.29
C ASN A 87 11.84 -5.13 9.99
N TRP A 88 11.46 -5.01 8.72
CA TRP A 88 10.06 -4.78 8.37
C TRP A 88 9.17 -5.89 8.90
N LYS A 89 8.00 -5.50 9.41
CA LYS A 89 6.96 -6.45 9.80
C LYS A 89 6.55 -7.25 8.56
N VAL A 90 6.36 -8.54 8.75
CA VAL A 90 5.82 -9.43 7.72
C VAL A 90 4.33 -9.63 8.00
N MET A 91 3.49 -9.29 7.04
CA MET A 91 2.06 -9.57 7.07
C MET A 91 1.84 -11.07 6.94
N LYS A 92 1.09 -11.62 7.88
CA LYS A 92 0.70 -13.03 7.96
C LYS A 92 -0.82 -13.11 7.84
N ARG A 93 -1.35 -14.28 7.50
CA ARG A 93 -2.79 -14.57 7.63
C ARG A 93 -3.27 -14.50 9.08
#